data_AF-A0A842LM76-F1
#
_entry.id   AF-A0A842LM76-F1
#
_cell.length_a   1.000
_cell.length_b   1.000
_cell.length_c   1.000
_cell.angle_alpha   90.00
_cell.angle_beta   90.00
_cell.angle_gamma   90.00
#
_symmetry.space_group_name_H-M   'P 1'
#
loop_
_entity.id
_entity.type
_entity.pdbx_description
1 polymer ?
#
loop_
_entity_poly.entity_id
_entity_poly.type
_entity_poly.pdbx_seq_one_letter_code
_entity_poly.pdbx_strand_id
1 'polypeptide(L)'
;MEIGLYITGKVREDGTILVPEDIRETFRMEEGKYVNYKLVRHARIRDGNVETRSVSRTVWERLTPDGALKIPEDQLEIYEIREGDFVSIYLQESTREG
;
A
#
# COMPACT_ATOMS: atom_id res chain seq x y z
N MET A 1 -1.68 22.37 5.58
CA MET A 1 -2.69 21.41 5.09
C MET A 1 -1.97 20.09 5.03
N GLU A 2 -2.39 19.09 5.79
CA GLU A 2 -1.85 17.74 5.67
C GLU A 2 -2.49 17.13 4.41
N ILE A 3 -1.71 16.88 3.36
CA ILE A 3 -2.24 16.20 2.16
C ILE A 3 -2.22 14.71 2.45
N GLY A 4 -3.40 14.14 2.64
CA GLY A 4 -3.61 12.72 2.79
C GLY A 4 -4.35 12.15 1.58
N LEU A 5 -3.83 11.08 1.00
CA LEU A 5 -4.45 10.47 -0.19
C LEU A 5 -4.69 8.98 0.00
N TYR A 6 -5.90 8.53 -0.34
CA TYR A 6 -6.20 7.12 -0.47
C TYR A 6 -5.88 6.64 -1.88
N ILE A 7 -5.07 5.60 -1.98
CA ILE A 7 -4.87 4.86 -3.23
C ILE A 7 -5.39 3.45 -3.05
N THR A 8 -5.98 2.89 -4.09
CA THR A 8 -6.36 1.47 -4.12
C THR A 8 -5.58 0.78 -5.22
N GLY A 9 -4.85 -0.27 -4.85
CA GLY A 9 -4.00 -1.02 -5.75
C GLY A 9 -4.37 -2.50 -5.74
N LYS A 10 -4.20 -3.15 -6.89
CA LYS A 10 -4.21 -4.61 -6.99
C LYS A 10 -2.91 -5.15 -6.42
N VAL A 11 -3.01 -6.15 -5.55
CA VAL A 11 -1.87 -6.85 -4.96
C VAL A 11 -1.24 -7.74 -6.02
N ARG A 12 0.07 -7.60 -6.19
CA ARG A 12 0.88 -8.39 -7.12
C ARG A 12 1.35 -9.70 -6.47
N GLU A 13 1.93 -10.59 -7.27
CA GLU A 13 2.44 -11.90 -6.82
C GLU A 13 3.43 -11.77 -5.66
N ASP A 14 4.29 -10.76 -5.72
CA ASP A 14 5.29 -10.46 -4.70
C ASP A 14 4.72 -9.72 -3.47
N GLY A 15 3.40 -9.59 -3.34
CA GLY A 15 2.74 -8.91 -2.22
C GLY A 15 2.94 -7.40 -2.18
N THR A 16 3.34 -6.79 -3.29
CA THR A 16 3.45 -5.32 -3.43
C THR A 16 2.21 -4.71 -4.07
N ILE A 17 2.10 -3.38 -3.93
CA ILE A 17 1.15 -2.55 -4.65
C ILE A 17 1.87 -1.41 -5.36
N LEU A 18 1.48 -1.14 -6.61
CA LEU A 18 2.05 -0.03 -7.37
C LEU A 18 1.49 1.30 -6.87
N VAL A 19 2.38 2.27 -6.66
CA VAL A 19 1.98 3.67 -6.47
C VAL A 19 2.04 4.37 -7.82
N PRO A 20 0.92 4.95 -8.32
CA PRO A 20 0.91 5.71 -9.56
C PRO A 20 1.96 6.83 -9.58
N GLU A 21 2.53 7.10 -10.75
CA GLU A 21 3.63 8.07 -10.92
C GLU A 21 3.25 9.49 -10.49
N ASP A 22 2.07 9.97 -10.89
CA ASP A 22 1.51 11.26 -10.49
C ASP A 22 1.39 11.41 -8.97
N ILE A 23 1.05 10.32 -8.27
CA ILE A 23 1.01 10.29 -6.81
C ILE A 23 2.42 10.29 -6.22
N ARG A 24 3.35 9.51 -6.79
CA ARG A 24 4.74 9.52 -6.35
C ARG A 24 5.36 10.91 -6.48
N GLU A 25 5.11 11.61 -7.57
CA GLU A 25 5.55 12.99 -7.79
C GLU A 25 4.92 13.95 -6.77
N THR A 26 3.60 13.85 -6.57
CA THR A 26 2.86 14.68 -5.60
C THR A 26 3.43 14.57 -4.20
N PHE A 27 3.77 13.36 -3.77
CA PHE A 27 4.33 13.07 -2.45
C PHE A 27 5.87 13.06 -2.42
N ARG A 28 6.53 13.45 -3.52
CA ARG A 28 8.01 13.47 -3.67
C ARG A 28 8.67 12.16 -3.23
N MET A 29 8.08 11.04 -3.63
CA MET A 29 8.59 9.72 -3.31
C MET A 29 9.79 9.40 -4.19
N GLU A 30 10.90 9.04 -3.55
CA GLU A 30 12.13 8.65 -4.22
C GLU A 30 12.39 7.15 -4.05
N GLU A 31 12.93 6.52 -5.09
CA GLU A 31 13.37 5.12 -5.05
C GLU A 31 14.30 4.86 -3.85
N GLY A 32 14.07 3.74 -3.17
CA GLY A 32 14.88 3.29 -2.04
C GLY A 32 14.66 4.07 -0.73
N LYS A 33 13.88 5.16 -0.76
CA LYS A 33 13.50 5.90 0.46
C LYS A 33 12.31 5.25 1.15
N TYR A 34 12.23 5.47 2.46
CA TYR A 34 11.11 5.00 3.25
C TYR A 34 9.88 5.87 3.05
N VAL A 35 8.76 5.21 2.81
CA VAL A 35 7.43 5.78 2.71
C VAL A 35 6.61 5.28 3.89
N ASN A 36 5.95 6.22 4.58
CA ASN A 36 4.92 5.88 5.54
C ASN A 36 3.58 5.78 4.82
N TYR A 37 2.89 4.66 5.04
CA TYR A 37 1.51 4.53 4.65
C TYR A 37 0.71 3.77 5.70
N LYS A 38 -0.60 4.00 5.71
CA LYS A 38 -1.53 3.22 6.49
C LYS A 38 -2.28 2.25 5.58
N LEU A 39 -2.21 0.96 5.85
CA LEU A 39 -3.08 -0.05 5.25
C LEU A 39 -4.48 0.09 5.88
N VAL A 40 -5.49 0.41 5.07
CA VAL A 40 -6.82 0.81 5.57
C VAL A 40 -7.96 -0.12 5.14
N ARG A 41 -7.84 -0.79 4.00
CA ARG A 41 -8.91 -1.67 3.50
C ARG A 41 -8.33 -2.81 2.69
N HIS A 42 -9.01 -3.94 2.75
CA HIS A 42 -8.77 -5.07 1.88
C HIS A 42 -10.09 -5.55 1.28
N ALA A 43 -10.09 -5.79 -0.03
CA ALA A 43 -11.12 -6.47 -0.77
C ALA A 43 -10.55 -7.79 -1.32
N ARG A 44 -10.98 -8.90 -0.71
CA ARG A 44 -10.67 -10.26 -1.12
C ARG A 44 -11.50 -10.60 -2.36
N ILE A 45 -10.87 -11.09 -3.42
CA ILE A 45 -11.57 -11.51 -4.64
C ILE A 45 -11.28 -12.98 -4.91
N ARG A 46 -12.27 -13.87 -4.69
CA ARG A 46 -12.13 -15.32 -4.90
C ARG A 46 -13.40 -15.89 -5.48
N ASP A 47 -13.27 -16.75 -6.48
CA ASP A 47 -14.37 -17.53 -7.05
C ASP A 47 -15.61 -16.69 -7.42
N GLY A 48 -15.38 -15.48 -7.94
CA GLY A 48 -16.45 -14.53 -8.31
C GLY A 48 -17.09 -13.77 -7.15
N ASN A 49 -16.65 -13.99 -5.91
CA ASN A 49 -17.11 -13.29 -4.72
C ASN A 49 -16.13 -12.18 -4.29
N VAL A 50 -16.69 -11.12 -3.70
CA VAL A 50 -15.93 -10.00 -3.13
C VAL A 50 -16.27 -9.87 -1.64
N GLU A 51 -15.27 -10.04 -0.79
CA GLU A 51 -15.39 -9.80 0.64
C GLU A 51 -14.52 -8.61 1.04
N THR A 52 -15.09 -7.64 1.75
CA THR A 52 -14.32 -6.47 2.19
C THR A 52 -14.17 -6.43 3.70
N ARG A 53 -12.99 -6.05 4.15
CA ARG A 53 -12.68 -5.83 5.56
C ARG A 53 -11.89 -4.55 5.75
N SER A 54 -12.10 -3.94 6.91
CA SER A 54 -11.27 -2.83 7.36
C SER A 54 -9.96 -3.36 7.92
N VAL A 55 -8.87 -2.71 7.55
CA VAL A 55 -7.54 -2.92 8.12
C VAL A 55 -7.11 -1.58 8.71
N SER A 56 -6.26 -1.57 9.74
CA SER A 56 -5.73 -0.30 10.25
C SER A 56 -4.34 -0.53 10.80
N ARG A 57 -3.35 -0.48 9.92
CA ARG A 57 -1.93 -0.64 10.28
C ARG A 57 -1.08 0.42 9.61
N THR A 58 -0.27 1.13 10.39
CA THR A 58 0.77 2.03 9.88
C THR A 58 2.03 1.21 9.56
N VAL A 59 2.60 1.45 8.38
CA VAL A 59 3.69 0.71 7.78
C VAL A 59 4.74 1.70 7.28
N TRP A 60 6.01 1.34 7.43
CA TRP A 60 7.15 2.05 6.84
C TRP A 60 7.89 1.10 5.92
N GLU A 61 7.88 1.38 4.62
CA GLU A 61 8.50 0.50 3.62
C GLU A 61 9.31 1.29 2.62
N ARG A 62 10.34 0.66 2.05
CA ARG A 62 11.11 1.29 0.99
C ARG A 62 10.33 1.25 -0.31
N LEU A 63 10.29 2.37 -1.01
CA LEU A 63 9.79 2.41 -2.37
C LEU A 63 10.72 1.57 -3.27
N THR A 64 10.16 0.59 -3.96
CA THR A 64 10.92 -0.22 -4.91
C THR A 64 11.31 0.60 -6.15
N PRO A 65 12.28 0.15 -6.97
CA PRO A 65 12.68 0.85 -8.19
C PRO A 65 11.56 1.10 -9.19
N ASP A 66 10.58 0.20 -9.24
CA ASP A 66 9.39 0.33 -10.08
C ASP A 66 8.25 1.12 -9.43
N GLY A 67 8.48 1.72 -8.26
CA GLY A 67 7.51 2.59 -7.59
C GLY A 67 6.42 1.85 -6.80
N ALA A 68 6.70 0.65 -6.32
CA ALA A 68 5.78 -0.14 -5.52
C ALA A 68 6.11 -0.09 -4.01
N LEU A 69 5.10 -0.40 -3.19
CA LEU A 69 5.22 -0.55 -1.74
C LEU A 69 4.88 -1.98 -1.36
N LYS A 70 5.75 -2.60 -0.57
CA LYS A 70 5.54 -3.95 -0.03
C LYS A 70 4.54 -3.90 1.11
N ILE A 71 3.61 -4.85 1.13
CA ILE A 71 2.78 -5.11 2.31
C ILE A 71 3.58 -6.03 3.25
N PRO A 72 3.71 -5.72 4.55
CA PRO A 72 4.44 -6.57 5.48
C PRO A 72 3.89 -7.99 5.50
N GLU A 73 4.78 -8.99 5.58
CA GLU A 73 4.43 -10.42 5.50
C GLU A 73 3.43 -10.85 6.58
N ASP A 74 3.57 -10.32 7.79
CA ASP A 74 2.64 -10.58 8.89
C ASP A 74 1.23 -10.07 8.57
N GLN A 75 1.12 -8.93 7.89
CA GLN A 75 -0.16 -8.38 7.46
C GLN A 75 -0.75 -9.18 6.28
N LEU A 76 0.10 -9.65 5.35
CA LEU A 76 -0.33 -10.58 4.30
C LEU A 76 -0.92 -11.86 4.89
N GLU A 77 -0.32 -12.39 5.95
CA GLU A 77 -0.77 -13.62 6.62
C GLU A 77 -2.02 -13.39 7.49
N ILE A 78 -1.99 -12.44 8.43
CA ILE A 78 -3.10 -12.15 9.36
C ILE A 78 -4.40 -11.88 8.61
N TYR A 79 -4.26 -11.19 7.49
CA TYR A 79 -5.39 -10.90 6.64
C TYR A 79 -5.55 -12.00 5.58
N GLU A 80 -4.59 -12.83 5.21
CA GLU A 80 -4.71 -13.69 4.02
C GLU A 80 -4.88 -12.84 2.74
N ILE A 81 -4.19 -11.70 2.66
CA ILE A 81 -4.10 -10.90 1.43
C ILE A 81 -3.22 -11.68 0.45
N ARG A 82 -3.70 -11.89 -0.77
CA ARG A 82 -2.95 -12.59 -1.82
C ARG A 82 -2.93 -11.77 -3.11
N GLU A 83 -2.13 -12.25 -4.06
CA GLU A 83 -2.18 -11.78 -5.43
C GLU A 83 -3.63 -11.72 -5.94
N GLY A 84 -3.96 -10.64 -6.65
CA GLY A 84 -5.28 -10.47 -7.25
C GLY A 84 -6.26 -9.71 -6.37
N ASP A 85 -6.04 -9.67 -5.06
CA ASP A 85 -6.83 -8.86 -4.14
C ASP A 85 -6.59 -7.37 -4.36
N PHE A 86 -7.49 -6.54 -3.84
CA PHE A 86 -7.31 -5.10 -3.83
C PHE A 86 -7.12 -4.62 -2.39
N VAL A 87 -6.15 -3.76 -2.19
CA VAL A 87 -5.97 -3.06 -0.92
C VAL A 87 -6.03 -1.56 -1.13
N SER A 88 -6.57 -0.86 -0.15
CA SER A 88 -6.47 0.58 -0.07
C SER A 88 -5.42 0.95 0.97
N ILE A 89 -4.52 1.84 0.61
CA ILE A 89 -3.59 2.48 1.54
C ILE A 89 -3.86 3.98 1.59
N TYR A 90 -3.52 4.58 2.73
CA TYR A 90 -3.56 6.01 2.94
C TYR A 90 -2.12 6.50 3.07
N LEU A 91 -1.70 7.35 2.13
CA LEU A 91 -0.41 8.01 2.15
C LEU A 91 -0.49 9.25 3.04
N GLN A 92 0.47 9.38 3.96
CA GLN A 92 0.63 10.55 4.80
C GLN A 92 1.93 11.26 4.42
N GLU A 93 1.91 12.58 4.27
CA GLU A 93 3.12 13.40 4.32
C GLU A 93 3.75 13.25 5.70
N SER A 94 4.61 12.24 5.88
CA SER A 94 5.47 12.16 7.06
C SER A 94 6.89 11.88 6.61
N THR A 95 7.59 12.96 6.30
CA THR A 95 9.05 13.01 6.23
C THR A 95 9.60 12.61 7.59
N ARG A 96 10.15 11.41 7.71
CA ARG A 96 11.14 11.14 8.74
C ARG A 96 12.49 11.26 8.06
N GLU A 97 13.21 12.34 8.36
CA GLU A 97 14.66 12.38 8.15
C GLU A 97 15.25 11.21 8.95
N GLY A 98 15.78 10.22 8.24
CA GLY A 98 16.43 9.03 8.77
C GLY A 98 17.65 8.73 7.96
#